data_AF-A0A1V5C1X0-F1
#
_entry.id   AF-A0A1V5C1X0-F1
#
_cell.length_a   1.000
_cell.length_b   1.000
_cell.length_c   1.000
_cell.angle_alpha   90.00
_cell.angle_beta   90.00
_cell.angle_gamma   90.00
#
_symmetry.space_group_name_H-M   'P 1'
#
loop_
_entity.id
_entity.type
_entity.pdbx_description
1 polymer ?
#
loop_
_entity_poly.entity_id
_entity_poly.type
_entity_poly.pdbx_seq_one_letter_code
_entity_poly.pdbx_strand_id
1 'polypeptide(L)'
;MTTLQRISELRKEFPAEWQRERRIAYLKGAMTDLTVEVWQHMARHEDYVRRNRLVEMILTREKIDQAIKDILKVQGDMIRLKGEAKGKRPEITEAMIERARAYPFTQLYEFKRNMARCPFHEDHDPSFVLMKDNRARCFGACGRSWDTIAFLMDKEGLRFPEAVRQLQ
;
A
#
# COMPACT_ATOMS: atom_id res chain seq x y z
N MET A 1 -26.51 -6.90 -15.88
CA MET A 1 -25.43 -7.70 -15.26
C MET A 1 -24.92 -6.94 -14.05
N THR A 2 -24.81 -7.55 -12.87
CA THR A 2 -24.40 -6.83 -11.65
C THR A 2 -22.89 -6.58 -11.64
N THR A 3 -22.43 -5.54 -10.93
CA THR A 3 -21.00 -5.22 -10.77
C THR A 3 -20.20 -6.44 -10.27
N LEU A 4 -20.76 -7.22 -9.33
CA LEU A 4 -20.12 -8.42 -8.79
C LEU A 4 -19.98 -9.54 -9.83
N GLN A 5 -21.00 -9.75 -10.66
CA GLN A 5 -20.93 -10.71 -11.77
C GLN A 5 -19.83 -10.31 -12.76
N ARG A 6 -19.76 -9.02 -13.12
CA ARG A 6 -18.71 -8.53 -14.02
C ARG A 6 -17.30 -8.66 -13.42
N ILE A 7 -17.14 -8.36 -12.13
CA ILE A 7 -15.87 -8.56 -11.42
C ILE A 7 -15.43 -10.03 -11.48
N SER A 8 -16.37 -10.96 -11.31
CA SER A 8 -16.10 -12.40 -11.39
C SER A 8 -15.71 -12.85 -12.80
N GLU A 9 -16.28 -12.25 -13.83
CA GLU A 9 -15.94 -12.53 -15.24
C GLU A 9 -14.54 -12.02 -15.59
N LEU A 10 -14.18 -10.82 -15.14
CA LEU A 10 -12.85 -10.24 -15.36
C LEU A 10 -11.71 -11.11 -14.81
N ARG A 11 -11.97 -11.92 -13.77
CA ARG A 11 -11.00 -12.89 -13.24
C ARG A 11 -10.72 -14.04 -14.21
N LYS A 12 -11.65 -14.37 -15.10
CA LYS A 12 -11.54 -15.47 -16.06
C LYS A 12 -10.94 -15.02 -17.40
N GLU A 13 -11.12 -13.74 -17.75
CA GLU A 13 -10.83 -13.20 -19.07
C GLU A 13 -9.36 -12.80 -19.28
N PHE A 14 -8.63 -12.45 -18.22
CA PHE A 14 -7.27 -11.89 -18.33
C PHE A 14 -6.21 -12.66 -17.53
N PRO A 15 -4.93 -12.59 -17.96
CA PRO A 15 -3.79 -13.12 -17.20
C PRO A 15 -3.73 -12.57 -15.76
N ALA A 16 -3.29 -13.41 -14.82
CA ALA A 16 -3.34 -13.13 -13.37
C ALA A 16 -2.66 -11.80 -12.99
N GLU A 17 -1.58 -11.46 -13.67
CA GLU A 17 -0.80 -10.24 -13.45
C GLU A 17 -1.57 -8.96 -13.85
N TRP A 18 -2.50 -9.04 -14.81
CA TRP A 18 -3.34 -7.92 -15.26
C TRP A 18 -4.72 -7.87 -14.59
N GLN A 19 -5.17 -8.98 -13.98
CA GLN A 19 -6.52 -9.08 -13.40
C GLN A 19 -6.81 -7.96 -12.41
N ARG A 20 -5.82 -7.59 -11.59
CA ARG A 20 -5.99 -6.56 -10.56
C ARG A 20 -6.14 -5.16 -11.14
N GLU A 21 -5.27 -4.77 -12.06
CA GLU A 21 -5.31 -3.46 -12.70
C GLU A 21 -6.60 -3.29 -13.51
N ARG A 22 -7.01 -4.33 -14.26
CA ARG A 22 -8.26 -4.32 -15.02
C ARG A 22 -9.49 -4.20 -14.13
N ARG A 23 -9.51 -4.89 -12.98
CA ARG A 23 -10.59 -4.73 -11.98
C ARG A 23 -10.62 -3.31 -11.41
N ILE A 24 -9.48 -2.71 -11.10
CA ILE A 24 -9.41 -1.33 -10.62
C ILE A 24 -9.93 -0.36 -11.70
N ALA A 25 -9.51 -0.54 -12.96
CA ALA A 25 -9.96 0.29 -14.07
C ALA A 25 -11.48 0.17 -14.28
N TYR A 26 -12.01 -1.06 -14.24
CA TYR A 26 -13.44 -1.31 -14.34
C TYR A 26 -14.24 -0.62 -13.22
N LEU A 27 -13.82 -0.75 -11.96
CA LEU A 27 -14.52 -0.14 -10.84
C LEU A 27 -14.48 1.39 -10.88
N LYS A 28 -13.37 1.98 -11.37
CA LYS A 28 -13.30 3.42 -11.62
C LYS A 28 -14.31 3.85 -12.67
N GLY A 29 -14.44 3.11 -13.77
CA GLY A 29 -15.47 3.37 -14.79
C GLY A 29 -16.88 3.28 -14.21
N ALA A 30 -17.19 2.18 -13.52
CA ALA A 30 -18.49 1.97 -12.89
C ALA A 30 -18.85 3.07 -11.87
N MET A 31 -17.87 3.56 -11.10
CA MET A 31 -18.06 4.68 -10.18
C MET A 31 -18.48 5.97 -10.91
N THR A 32 -17.78 6.29 -12.00
CA THR A 32 -18.09 7.44 -12.84
C THR A 32 -19.49 7.33 -13.41
N ASP A 33 -19.84 6.18 -13.99
CA ASP A 33 -21.15 5.94 -14.61
C ASP A 33 -22.30 6.09 -13.59
N LEU A 34 -22.16 5.47 -12.41
CA LEU A 34 -23.16 5.57 -11.33
C LEU A 34 -23.29 7.00 -10.80
N THR A 35 -22.20 7.75 -10.74
CA THR A 35 -22.23 9.17 -10.32
C THR A 35 -23.04 10.02 -11.30
N VAL A 36 -22.86 9.77 -12.61
CA VAL A 36 -23.64 10.42 -13.66
C VAL A 36 -25.12 10.02 -13.57
N GLU A 37 -25.42 8.75 -13.33
CA GLU A 37 -26.79 8.25 -13.16
C GLU A 37 -27.52 8.92 -11.98
N VAL A 38 -26.87 9.01 -10.81
CA VAL A 38 -27.41 9.74 -9.65
C VAL A 38 -27.75 11.18 -10.03
N TRP A 39 -26.81 11.87 -10.70
CA TRP A 39 -27.03 13.27 -11.10
C TRP A 39 -28.21 13.42 -12.06
N GLN A 40 -28.35 12.53 -13.04
CA GLN A 40 -29.49 12.52 -13.96
C GLN A 40 -30.83 12.27 -13.24
N HIS A 41 -30.84 11.36 -12.26
CA HIS A 41 -32.04 11.12 -11.46
C HIS A 41 -32.40 12.29 -10.55
N MET A 42 -31.40 12.95 -9.94
CA MET A 42 -31.61 14.16 -9.16
C MET A 42 -32.17 15.31 -10.00
N ALA A 43 -31.64 15.54 -11.19
CA ALA A 43 -32.14 16.58 -12.10
C ALA A 43 -33.61 16.33 -12.50
N ARG A 44 -33.99 15.07 -12.76
CA ARG A 44 -35.39 14.71 -13.01
C ARG A 44 -36.26 14.89 -11.77
N HIS A 45 -35.76 14.48 -10.60
CA HIS A 45 -36.47 14.62 -9.34
C HIS A 45 -36.79 16.10 -9.06
N GLU A 46 -35.81 16.99 -9.26
CA GLU A 46 -36.00 18.44 -9.12
C GLU A 46 -37.09 18.99 -10.05
N ASP A 47 -37.10 18.57 -11.32
CA ASP A 47 -38.16 18.97 -12.26
C ASP A 47 -39.54 18.46 -11.82
N TYR A 48 -39.65 17.23 -11.30
CA TYR A 48 -40.91 16.68 -10.78
C TYR A 48 -41.38 17.37 -9.51
N VAL A 49 -40.47 17.73 -8.60
CA VAL A 49 -40.76 18.53 -7.41
C VAL A 49 -41.34 19.88 -7.84
N ARG A 50 -40.67 20.57 -8.76
CA ARG A 50 -41.11 21.87 -9.27
C ARG A 50 -42.51 21.81 -9.92
N ARG A 51 -42.84 20.70 -10.58
CA ARG A 51 -44.14 20.47 -11.24
C ARG A 51 -45.18 19.81 -10.35
N ASN A 52 -44.89 19.58 -9.05
CA ASN A 52 -45.75 18.90 -8.10
C ASN A 52 -46.24 17.50 -8.56
N ARG A 53 -45.33 16.72 -9.15
CA ARG A 53 -45.59 15.39 -9.73
C ARG A 53 -45.29 14.28 -8.72
N LEU A 54 -46.20 14.07 -7.77
CA LEU A 54 -45.97 13.24 -6.58
C LEU A 54 -45.52 11.80 -6.88
N VAL A 55 -46.17 11.13 -7.84
CA VAL A 55 -45.84 9.73 -8.18
C VAL A 55 -44.44 9.64 -8.78
N GLU A 56 -44.12 10.51 -9.73
CA GLU A 56 -42.80 10.56 -10.35
C GLU A 56 -41.69 10.97 -9.37
N MET A 57 -42.01 11.84 -8.40
CA MET A 57 -41.09 12.19 -7.30
C MET A 57 -40.72 10.95 -6.48
N ILE A 58 -41.70 10.12 -6.09
CA ILE A 58 -41.44 8.89 -5.31
C ILE A 58 -40.58 7.93 -6.13
N LEU A 59 -40.95 7.68 -7.39
CA LEU A 59 -40.23 6.75 -8.25
C LEU A 59 -38.80 7.21 -8.55
N THR A 60 -38.57 8.51 -8.76
CA THR A 60 -37.22 9.04 -8.97
C THR A 60 -36.37 8.99 -7.71
N ARG A 61 -36.96 9.20 -6.53
CA ARG A 61 -36.28 9.02 -5.24
C ARG A 61 -35.80 7.58 -5.05
N GLU A 62 -36.64 6.59 -5.33
CA GLU A 62 -36.24 5.17 -5.24
C GLU A 62 -35.07 4.84 -6.15
N LYS A 63 -35.03 5.42 -7.36
CA LYS A 63 -33.91 5.26 -8.29
C LYS A 63 -32.61 5.89 -7.76
N ILE A 64 -32.70 7.08 -7.16
CA ILE A 64 -31.56 7.73 -6.50
C ILE A 64 -31.03 6.84 -5.37
N ASP A 65 -31.91 6.35 -4.50
CA ASP A 65 -31.54 5.49 -3.37
C ASP A 65 -30.87 4.18 -3.86
N GLN A 66 -31.37 3.61 -4.95
CA GLN A 66 -30.78 2.42 -5.55
C GLN A 66 -29.38 2.70 -6.12
N ALA A 67 -29.21 3.78 -6.88
CA ALA A 67 -27.91 4.16 -7.42
C ALA A 67 -26.88 4.46 -6.31
N ILE A 68 -27.30 5.10 -5.20
CA ILE A 68 -26.45 5.30 -4.02
C ILE A 68 -26.01 3.97 -3.41
N LYS A 69 -26.91 2.99 -3.26
CA LYS A 69 -26.55 1.66 -2.76
C LYS A 69 -25.51 0.98 -3.65
N ASP A 70 -25.60 1.16 -4.95
CA ASP A 70 -24.66 0.57 -5.91
C ASP A 70 -23.29 1.29 -5.87
N ILE A 71 -23.26 2.61 -5.69
CA ILE A 71 -22.02 3.37 -5.40
C ILE A 71 -21.33 2.80 -4.16
N LEU A 72 -22.05 2.60 -3.05
CA LEU A 72 -21.49 2.07 -1.81
C LEU A 72 -20.89 0.67 -2.00
N LYS A 73 -21.50 -0.19 -2.82
CA LYS A 73 -20.94 -1.51 -3.15
C LYS A 73 -19.63 -1.38 -3.92
N VAL A 74 -19.59 -0.54 -4.96
CA VAL A 74 -18.38 -0.30 -5.76
C VAL A 74 -17.27 0.28 -4.87
N GLN A 75 -17.58 1.24 -3.99
CA GLN A 75 -16.63 1.78 -3.02
C GLN A 75 -16.07 0.68 -2.11
N GLY A 76 -16.93 -0.18 -1.56
CA GLY A 76 -16.51 -1.32 -0.73
C GLY A 76 -15.54 -2.26 -1.47
N ASP A 77 -15.82 -2.57 -2.73
CA ASP A 77 -14.95 -3.42 -3.55
C ASP A 77 -13.62 -2.76 -3.91
N MET A 78 -13.62 -1.44 -4.17
CA MET A 78 -12.39 -0.66 -4.36
C MET A 78 -11.52 -0.65 -3.09
N ILE A 79 -12.14 -0.50 -1.92
CA ILE A 79 -11.45 -0.56 -0.62
C ILE A 79 -10.86 -1.96 -0.42
N ARG A 80 -11.63 -3.03 -0.68
CA ARG A 80 -11.13 -4.41 -0.62
C ARG A 80 -9.94 -4.62 -1.54
N LEU A 81 -9.98 -4.16 -2.79
CA LEU A 81 -8.87 -4.32 -3.75
C LEU A 81 -7.63 -3.50 -3.40
N LYS A 82 -7.81 -2.33 -2.75
CA LYS A 82 -6.71 -1.58 -2.13
C LYS A 82 -6.18 -2.29 -0.88
N GLY A 83 -7.04 -2.98 -0.13
CA GLY A 83 -6.68 -3.83 1.00
C GLY A 83 -5.94 -5.10 0.60
N GLU A 84 -6.35 -5.77 -0.48
CA GLU A 84 -5.68 -6.92 -1.10
C GLU A 84 -4.28 -6.53 -1.64
N ALA A 85 -4.05 -5.26 -1.99
CA ALA A 85 -2.70 -4.70 -2.24
C ALA A 85 -1.77 -4.85 -1.02
N LYS A 86 -2.36 -4.69 0.17
CA LYS A 86 -1.72 -4.91 1.47
C LYS A 86 -1.93 -6.36 1.94
N GLY A 87 -2.28 -7.29 1.05
CA GLY A 87 -2.29 -8.72 1.35
C GLY A 87 -0.97 -9.12 1.99
N LYS A 88 -1.01 -10.03 2.97
CA LYS A 88 0.14 -10.46 3.80
C LYS A 88 1.41 -10.48 2.96
N ARG A 89 2.30 -9.49 3.15
CA ARG A 89 3.68 -9.63 2.68
C ARG A 89 4.16 -11.00 3.17
N PRO A 90 4.83 -11.82 2.34
CA PRO A 90 5.22 -13.17 2.73
C PRO A 90 5.83 -13.15 4.12
N GLU A 91 5.43 -14.12 4.94
CA GLU A 91 5.90 -14.24 6.31
C GLU A 91 7.43 -14.24 6.30
N ILE A 92 8.04 -13.47 7.19
CA ILE A 92 9.49 -13.43 7.28
C ILE A 92 9.94 -14.80 7.75
N THR A 93 10.63 -15.54 6.89
CA THR A 93 11.19 -16.84 7.27
C THR A 93 12.53 -16.66 7.96
N GLU A 94 12.95 -17.65 8.74
CA GLU A 94 14.27 -17.62 9.39
C GLU A 94 15.40 -17.46 8.35
N ALA A 95 15.30 -18.17 7.23
CA ALA A 95 16.24 -18.04 6.12
C ALA A 95 16.34 -16.61 5.56
N MET A 96 15.22 -15.85 5.55
CA MET A 96 15.26 -14.43 5.15
C MET A 96 16.01 -13.59 6.17
N ILE A 97 15.82 -13.85 7.47
CA ILE A 97 16.50 -13.14 8.55
C ILE A 97 18.01 -13.44 8.50
N GLU A 98 18.39 -14.70 8.31
CA GLU A 98 19.78 -15.11 8.17
C GLU A 98 20.46 -14.42 6.97
N ARG A 99 19.83 -14.44 5.79
CA ARG A 99 20.34 -13.73 4.62
C ARG A 99 20.47 -12.23 4.87
N ALA A 100 19.46 -11.63 5.50
CA ALA A 100 19.49 -10.21 5.82
C ALA A 100 20.66 -9.86 6.75
N ARG A 101 20.92 -10.66 7.80
CA ARG A 101 22.08 -10.50 8.71
C ARG A 101 23.43 -10.72 8.00
N ALA A 102 23.46 -11.62 7.01
CA ALA A 102 24.65 -11.90 6.21
C ALA A 102 24.90 -10.89 5.07
N TYR A 103 23.93 -9.98 4.81
CA TYR A 103 24.06 -8.97 3.77
C TYR A 103 25.32 -8.12 4.00
N PRO A 104 26.18 -7.86 2.99
CA PRO A 104 27.43 -7.14 3.21
C PRO A 104 27.21 -5.72 3.74
N PHE A 105 27.67 -5.42 4.97
CA PHE A 105 27.46 -4.11 5.59
C PHE A 105 28.08 -2.96 4.77
N THR A 106 29.15 -3.25 4.04
CA THR A 106 29.81 -2.31 3.12
C THR A 106 28.92 -1.82 1.98
N GLN A 107 27.81 -2.49 1.69
CA GLN A 107 26.80 -2.01 0.73
C GLN A 107 25.77 -1.05 1.37
N LEU A 108 25.69 -1.00 2.70
CA LEU A 108 24.77 -0.13 3.44
C LEU A 108 25.44 1.18 3.90
N TYR A 109 26.77 1.14 4.05
CA TYR A 109 27.55 2.27 4.51
C TYR A 109 29.00 2.18 4.03
N GLU A 110 29.59 3.33 3.70
CA GLU A 110 30.96 3.40 3.21
C GLU A 110 31.97 3.35 4.36
N PHE A 111 32.94 2.44 4.25
CA PHE A 111 34.04 2.31 5.21
C PHE A 111 35.38 2.45 4.49
N LYS A 112 36.30 3.20 5.10
CA LYS A 112 37.70 3.29 4.67
C LYS A 112 38.57 2.57 5.69
N ARG A 113 39.27 1.50 5.26
CA ARG A 113 40.05 0.63 6.17
C ARG A 113 39.21 0.12 7.36
N ASN A 114 37.97 -0.29 7.09
CA ASN A 114 36.97 -0.73 8.09
C ASN A 114 36.55 0.32 9.13
N MET A 115 36.86 1.60 8.90
CA MET A 115 36.46 2.70 9.78
C MET A 115 35.64 3.75 9.02
N ALA A 116 34.72 4.40 9.71
CA ALA A 116 33.90 5.49 9.22
C ALA A 116 33.48 6.42 10.38
N ARG A 117 32.90 7.57 10.06
CA ARG A 117 32.21 8.40 11.05
C ARG A 117 30.87 7.75 11.39
N CYS A 118 30.42 7.88 12.64
CA CYS A 118 29.16 7.31 13.03
C CYS A 118 28.00 8.11 12.40
N PRO A 119 27.01 7.45 11.77
CA PRO A 119 25.85 8.16 11.22
C PRO A 119 24.82 8.59 12.28
N PHE A 120 25.02 8.22 13.56
CA PHE A 120 24.05 8.42 14.64
C PHE A 120 24.45 9.46 15.70
N HIS A 121 25.63 10.05 15.56
CA HIS A 121 26.07 11.22 16.33
C HIS A 121 27.23 11.90 15.61
N GLU A 122 27.51 13.14 16.00
CA GLU A 122 28.64 13.88 15.46
C GLU A 122 29.95 13.46 16.13
N ASP A 123 30.94 13.13 15.30
CA ASP A 123 32.29 12.80 15.69
C ASP A 123 33.31 13.58 14.86
N HIS A 124 34.37 14.05 15.50
CA HIS A 124 35.52 14.62 14.81
C HIS A 124 36.33 13.52 14.07
N ASP A 125 36.60 12.42 14.78
CA ASP A 125 37.41 11.29 14.31
C ASP A 125 36.56 10.03 14.01
N PRO A 126 36.93 9.17 13.04
CA PRO A 126 36.17 7.96 12.72
C PRO A 126 36.02 7.02 13.93
N SER A 127 34.80 6.89 14.44
CA SER A 127 34.47 6.06 15.61
C SER A 127 33.68 4.78 15.26
N PHE A 128 33.22 4.66 14.02
CA PHE A 128 32.34 3.59 13.56
C PHE A 128 33.16 2.53 12.83
N VAL A 129 33.26 1.35 13.42
CA VAL A 129 34.17 0.29 12.98
C VAL A 129 33.37 -0.91 12.49
N LEU A 130 33.68 -1.36 11.27
CA LEU A 130 33.18 -2.61 10.72
C LEU A 130 34.01 -3.79 11.25
N MET A 131 33.34 -4.74 11.88
CA MET A 131 33.92 -5.93 12.48
C MET A 131 33.98 -7.09 11.48
N LYS A 132 34.78 -8.11 11.82
CA LYS A 132 34.95 -9.32 10.99
C LYS A 132 33.68 -10.17 10.88
N ASP A 133 32.75 -10.06 11.83
CA ASP A 133 31.47 -10.77 11.87
C ASP A 133 30.34 -10.02 11.14
N ASN A 134 30.68 -9.10 10.23
CA ASN A 134 29.72 -8.29 9.46
C ASN A 134 28.79 -7.44 10.34
N ARG A 135 29.27 -7.03 11.51
CA ARG A 135 28.59 -6.06 12.39
C ARG A 135 29.37 -4.76 12.44
N ALA A 136 28.69 -3.65 12.64
CA ALA A 136 29.33 -2.37 12.87
C ALA A 136 29.14 -1.93 14.32
N ARG A 137 30.17 -1.36 14.92
CA ARG A 137 30.11 -0.82 16.29
C ARG A 137 30.68 0.58 16.31
N CYS A 138 30.00 1.46 17.02
CA CYS A 138 30.55 2.76 17.34
C CYS A 138 31.26 2.71 18.69
N PHE A 139 32.53 3.11 18.71
CA PHE A 139 33.35 3.26 19.92
C PHE A 139 33.37 4.69 20.49
N GLY A 140 32.59 5.60 19.90
CA GLY A 140 32.36 6.97 20.38
C GLY A 140 31.23 7.05 21.40
N ALA A 141 30.60 8.23 21.52
CA ALA A 141 29.58 8.49 22.51
C ALA A 141 28.32 7.60 22.35
N CYS A 142 28.07 7.09 21.15
CA CYS A 142 26.95 6.17 20.91
C CYS A 142 27.11 4.83 21.64
N GLY A 143 28.31 4.24 21.68
CA GLY A 143 28.58 2.91 22.27
C GLY A 143 27.76 1.72 21.72
N ARG A 144 26.99 1.93 20.64
CA ARG A 144 26.04 0.97 20.07
C ARG A 144 26.67 0.06 19.02
N SER A 145 26.06 -1.09 18.81
CA SER A 145 26.48 -2.11 17.84
C SER A 145 25.26 -2.53 17.02
N TRP A 146 25.45 -2.69 15.71
CA TRP A 146 24.40 -3.03 14.76
C TRP A 146 24.82 -4.22 13.89
N ASP A 147 23.87 -5.12 13.64
CA ASP A 147 23.87 -5.87 12.39
C ASP A 147 23.18 -5.05 11.29
N THR A 148 23.18 -5.56 10.07
CA THR A 148 22.57 -4.91 8.90
C THR A 148 21.09 -4.59 9.07
N ILE A 149 20.32 -5.45 9.75
CA ILE A 149 18.89 -5.23 9.98
C ILE A 149 18.70 -4.07 10.96
N ALA A 150 19.36 -4.14 12.13
CA ALA A 150 19.27 -3.10 13.16
C ALA A 150 19.75 -1.73 12.63
N PHE A 151 20.77 -1.74 11.77
CA PHE A 151 21.28 -0.52 11.14
C PHE A 151 20.23 0.16 10.26
N LEU A 152 19.55 -0.59 9.39
CA LEU A 152 18.48 -0.03 8.54
C LEU A 152 17.28 0.44 9.36
N MET A 153 16.94 -0.28 10.44
CA MET A 153 15.88 0.14 11.35
C MET A 153 16.18 1.52 11.96
N ASP A 154 17.40 1.74 12.45
CA ASP A 154 17.79 3.01 13.08
C ASP A 154 18.04 4.13 12.05
N LYS A 155 18.66 3.81 10.90
CA LYS A 155 19.04 4.80 9.88
C LYS A 155 17.87 5.28 9.03
N GLU A 156 16.95 4.37 8.68
CA GLU A 156 15.84 4.64 7.76
C GLU A 156 14.46 4.62 8.45
N GLY A 157 14.41 4.35 9.76
CA GLY A 157 13.16 4.29 10.52
C GLY A 157 12.27 3.10 10.12
N LEU A 158 12.86 2.05 9.54
CA LEU A 158 12.13 0.88 9.09
C LEU A 158 11.73 -0.01 10.27
N ARG A 159 10.58 -0.69 10.14
CA ARG A 159 10.25 -1.79 11.06
C ARG A 159 11.02 -3.04 10.66
N PHE A 160 11.20 -3.97 11.60
CA PHE A 160 11.94 -5.22 11.36
C PHE A 160 11.54 -5.96 10.07
N PRO A 161 10.24 -6.19 9.75
CA PRO A 161 9.88 -6.89 8.53
C PRO A 161 10.15 -6.09 7.24
N GLU A 162 10.31 -4.77 7.34
CA GLU A 162 10.67 -3.90 6.21
C GLU A 162 12.17 -3.96 5.96
N ALA A 163 12.97 -3.81 7.03
CA ALA A 163 14.42 -3.95 6.96
C ALA A 163 14.85 -5.33 6.43
N VAL A 164 14.24 -6.42 6.90
CA VAL A 164 14.55 -7.77 6.39
C VAL A 164 14.25 -7.88 4.90
N ARG A 165 13.14 -7.31 4.41
CA ARG A 165 12.75 -7.38 2.99
C ARG A 165 13.63 -6.55 2.08
N GLN A 166 14.19 -5.45 2.59
CA GLN A 166 15.11 -4.60 1.85
C GLN A 166 16.49 -5.27 1.66
N LEU A 167 16.81 -6.25 2.49
CA LEU A 167 18.07 -7.01 2.50
C LEU A 167 17.93 -8.41 1.86
N GLN A 168 16.93 -8.61 0.98
CA GLN A 168 16.73 -9.86 0.25
C GLN A 168 17.28 -9.80 -1.17
#